data_AF-A0A229FT02-F1
#
_entry.id   AF-A0A229FT02-F1
#
_cell.length_a   1.000
_cell.length_b   1.000
_cell.length_c   1.000
_cell.angle_alpha   90.00
_cell.angle_beta   90.00
_cell.angle_gamma   90.00
#
_symmetry.space_group_name_H-M   'P 1'
#
loop_
_entity.id
_entity.type
_entity.pdbx_description
1 polymer ?
#
loop_
_entity_poly.entity_id
_entity_poly.type
_entity_poly.pdbx_seq_one_letter_code
_entity_poly.pdbx_strand_id
1 'polypeptide(L)'
;MKEKKRDTKITRITVDFNDPKSFPKSTLNKKLLNATGEKEIAKQKAQDDLEAKMDAALYAKSIREKLGFTQKELSERIMVPLDTIRNWEQGKRYPTGPARLLLKILDKSPKLVLQVI
;
A
#
# COMPACT_ATOMS: atom_id res chain seq x y z
N MET A 1 9.93 -14.26 11.33
CA MET A 1 10.44 -13.45 10.20
C MET A 1 11.14 -12.23 10.81
N LYS A 2 12.46 -12.10 10.67
CA LYS A 2 13.21 -10.98 11.28
C LYS A 2 13.11 -9.77 10.34
N GLU A 3 12.52 -8.66 10.80
CA GLU A 3 12.56 -7.38 10.10
C GLU A 3 14.01 -6.95 9.88
N LYS A 4 14.44 -6.92 8.61
CA LYS A 4 15.73 -6.39 8.22
C LYS A 4 15.57 -4.88 8.08
N LYS A 5 15.76 -4.12 9.17
CA LYS A 5 15.86 -2.65 9.11
C LYS A 5 16.94 -2.29 8.10
N ARG A 6 16.54 -1.68 6.99
CA ARG A 6 17.48 -1.18 5.98
C ARG A 6 17.96 0.18 6.45
N ASP A 7 19.18 0.24 6.98
CA ASP A 7 19.86 1.51 7.21
C ASP A 7 20.21 2.14 5.85
N THR A 8 19.31 2.96 5.32
CA THR A 8 19.54 3.66 4.04
C THR A 8 20.31 4.95 4.27
N LYS A 9 21.63 4.92 4.00
CA LYS A 9 22.46 6.13 3.88
C LYS A 9 22.09 6.87 2.59
N ILE A 10 21.40 8.00 2.71
CA ILE A 10 21.01 8.82 1.56
C ILE A 10 22.25 9.54 1.02
N THR A 11 22.62 9.27 -0.23
CA THR A 11 23.68 9.98 -0.95
C THR A 11 23.05 10.81 -2.06
N ARG A 12 23.26 12.14 -2.04
CA ARG A 12 22.84 13.02 -3.14
C ARG A 12 23.87 12.96 -4.26
N ILE A 13 23.42 12.76 -5.49
CA ILE A 13 24.26 12.67 -6.69
C ILE A 13 23.63 13.59 -7.74
N THR A 14 24.44 14.47 -8.33
CA THR A 14 24.04 15.31 -9.46
C THR A 14 24.44 14.60 -10.74
N VAL A 15 23.51 14.45 -11.68
CA VAL A 15 23.71 13.75 -12.95
C VAL A 15 23.34 14.69 -14.08
N ASP A 16 24.18 14.76 -15.10
CA ASP A 16 23.90 15.45 -16.36
C ASP A 16 23.39 14.43 -17.39
N PHE A 17 22.18 14.63 -17.88
CA PHE A 17 21.57 13.74 -18.86
C PHE A 17 22.20 13.84 -20.25
N ASN A 18 22.92 14.93 -20.55
CA ASN A 18 23.64 15.10 -21.81
C ASN A 18 25.07 14.54 -21.76
N ASP A 19 25.59 14.23 -20.58
CA ASP A 19 26.89 13.58 -20.39
C ASP A 19 26.74 12.21 -19.70
N PRO A 20 26.75 11.09 -20.46
CA PRO A 20 26.71 9.73 -19.92
C PRO A 20 27.82 9.40 -18.90
N LYS A 21 28.92 10.15 -18.87
CA LYS A 21 30.01 9.95 -17.89
C LYS A 21 29.70 10.54 -16.52
N SER A 22 28.72 11.44 -16.43
CA SER A 22 28.25 12.01 -15.16
C SER A 22 27.49 10.99 -14.30
N PHE A 23 27.04 9.88 -14.90
CA PHE A 23 26.31 8.84 -14.20
C PHE A 23 27.21 8.08 -13.23
N PRO A 24 26.76 7.83 -11.99
CA PRO A 24 27.53 7.09 -11.02
C PRO A 24 27.77 5.64 -11.48
N LYS A 25 28.95 5.10 -11.18
CA LYS A 25 29.26 3.69 -11.46
C LYS A 25 28.31 2.78 -10.69
N SER A 26 27.61 1.91 -11.41
CA SER A 26 26.71 0.91 -10.83
C SER A 26 27.46 -0.05 -9.90
N THR A 27 26.97 -0.19 -8.67
CA THR A 27 27.42 -1.20 -7.69
C THR A 27 26.61 -2.50 -7.78
N LEU A 28 25.80 -2.66 -8.82
CA LEU A 28 24.90 -3.81 -8.97
C LEU A 28 25.66 -5.08 -9.35
N ASN A 29 25.30 -6.18 -8.69
CA ASN A 29 25.79 -7.51 -9.06
C ASN A 29 25.07 -8.00 -10.33
N LYS A 30 25.70 -7.80 -11.48
CA LYS A 30 25.15 -8.18 -12.80
C LYS A 30 24.81 -9.67 -12.91
N LYS A 31 25.56 -10.55 -12.24
CA LYS A 31 25.32 -12.00 -12.26
C LYS A 31 23.99 -12.35 -11.57
N LEU A 32 23.70 -11.72 -10.43
CA LEU A 32 22.44 -11.91 -9.73
C LEU A 32 21.25 -11.33 -10.51
N LEU A 33 21.43 -10.15 -11.10
CA LEU A 33 20.39 -9.53 -11.94
C LEU A 33 20.01 -10.44 -13.12
N ASN A 34 21.01 -10.92 -13.87
CA ASN A 34 20.77 -11.79 -15.02
C ASN A 34 20.24 -13.18 -14.65
N ALA A 35 20.50 -13.64 -13.42
CA ALA A 35 19.94 -14.90 -12.91
C ALA A 35 18.46 -14.79 -12.50
N THR A 36 17.93 -13.57 -12.38
CA THR A 36 16.52 -13.33 -12.02
C THR A 36 15.66 -13.49 -13.27
N GLY A 37 15.12 -14.69 -13.47
CA GLY A 37 14.24 -15.00 -14.59
C GLY A 37 12.78 -14.62 -14.34
N GLU A 38 11.97 -14.69 -15.41
CA GLU A 38 10.54 -14.34 -15.41
C GLU A 38 9.71 -15.02 -14.31
N LYS A 39 10.02 -16.28 -13.97
CA LYS A 39 9.32 -17.02 -12.91
C LYS A 39 9.52 -16.39 -11.53
N GLU A 40 10.74 -15.96 -11.23
CA GLU A 40 11.05 -15.35 -9.93
C GLU A 40 10.45 -13.94 -9.84
N ILE A 41 10.50 -13.19 -10.95
CA ILE A 41 9.84 -11.88 -11.06
C ILE A 41 8.33 -12.02 -10.83
N ALA A 42 7.68 -12.98 -11.48
CA ALA A 42 6.24 -13.22 -11.31
C ALA A 42 5.89 -13.57 -9.86
N LYS A 43 6.70 -14.40 -9.21
CA LYS A 43 6.54 -14.75 -7.79
C LYS A 43 6.69 -13.54 -6.87
N GLN A 44 7.70 -12.71 -7.09
CA GLN A 44 7.92 -11.48 -6.32
C GLN A 44 6.77 -10.50 -6.49
N LYS A 45 6.30 -10.28 -7.72
CA LYS A 45 5.12 -9.44 -7.98
C LYS A 45 3.88 -9.94 -7.24
N ALA A 46 3.63 -11.25 -7.26
CA ALA A 46 2.50 -11.84 -6.55
C ALA A 46 2.62 -11.68 -5.02
N GLN A 47 3.85 -11.76 -4.49
CA GLN A 47 4.12 -11.52 -3.08
C GLN A 47 3.89 -10.04 -2.70
N ASP A 48 4.41 -9.11 -3.50
CA ASP A 48 4.23 -7.67 -3.30
C ASP A 48 2.74 -7.29 -3.37
N ASP A 49 2.00 -7.86 -4.33
CA ASP A 49 0.55 -7.65 -4.47
C ASP A 49 -0.22 -8.17 -3.25
N LEU A 50 0.22 -9.29 -2.65
CA LEU A 50 -0.40 -9.84 -1.45
C LEU A 50 -0.12 -8.97 -0.22
N GLU A 51 1.11 -8.50 -0.07
CA GLU A 51 1.51 -7.58 1.00
C GLU A 51 0.71 -6.27 0.90
N ALA A 52 0.63 -5.68 -0.29
CA ALA A 52 -0.13 -4.45 -0.54
C ALA A 52 -1.64 -4.62 -0.25
N LYS A 53 -2.23 -5.78 -0.56
CA LYS A 53 -3.63 -6.09 -0.21
C LYS A 53 -3.83 -6.16 1.30
N MET A 54 -2.89 -6.78 2.01
CA MET A 54 -2.95 -6.91 3.46
C MET A 54 -2.79 -5.56 4.14
N ASP A 55 -1.89 -4.72 3.66
CA ASP A 55 -1.73 -3.34 4.15
C ASP A 55 -3.01 -2.52 3.95
N ALA A 56 -3.65 -2.63 2.78
CA ALA A 56 -4.93 -1.98 2.53
C ALA A 56 -6.04 -2.49 3.48
N ALA A 57 -6.03 -3.78 3.80
CA ALA A 57 -6.97 -4.39 4.74
C ALA A 57 -6.78 -3.86 6.17
N LEU A 58 -5.54 -3.83 6.65
CA LEU A 58 -5.17 -3.28 7.94
C LEU A 58 -5.50 -1.79 8.02
N TYR A 59 -5.27 -1.04 6.94
CA TYR A 59 -5.63 0.37 6.88
C TYR A 59 -7.14 0.59 7.03
N ALA A 60 -7.96 -0.12 6.25
CA ALA A 60 -9.42 -0.04 6.33
C ALA A 60 -9.93 -0.38 7.74
N LYS A 61 -9.42 -1.48 8.32
CA LYS A 61 -9.73 -1.90 9.69
C LYS A 61 -9.34 -0.83 10.72
N SER A 62 -8.15 -0.24 10.58
CA SER A 62 -7.65 0.78 11.51
C SER A 62 -8.52 2.04 11.52
N ILE A 63 -9.06 2.45 10.37
CA ILE A 63 -9.99 3.59 10.29
C ILE A 63 -11.26 3.28 11.07
N ARG A 64 -11.84 2.10 10.84
CA ARG A 64 -13.04 1.67 11.56
C ARG A 64 -12.83 1.70 13.07
N GLU A 65 -11.72 1.14 13.53
CA GLU A 65 -11.38 1.04 14.95
C GLU A 65 -11.12 2.40 15.58
N LYS A 66 -10.42 3.31 14.88
CA LYS A 66 -10.24 4.70 15.32
C LYS A 66 -11.55 5.45 15.50
N LEU A 67 -12.57 5.13 14.70
CA LEU A 67 -13.90 5.71 14.79
C LEU A 67 -14.79 5.04 15.85
N GLY A 68 -14.32 3.94 16.46
CA GLY A 68 -15.09 3.20 17.46
C GLY A 68 -16.28 2.43 16.89
N PHE A 69 -16.29 2.14 15.58
CA PHE A 69 -17.40 1.47 14.93
C PHE A 69 -17.19 -0.05 14.84
N THR A 70 -18.29 -0.79 14.95
CA THR A 70 -18.40 -2.17 14.47
C THR A 70 -18.39 -2.19 12.93
N GLN A 71 -18.16 -3.37 12.34
CA GLN A 71 -18.20 -3.52 10.87
C GLN A 71 -19.58 -3.16 10.30
N LYS A 72 -20.65 -3.46 11.04
CA LYS A 72 -22.03 -3.14 10.66
C LYS A 72 -22.27 -1.63 10.70
N GLU A 73 -21.87 -0.95 11.77
CA GLU A 73 -22.01 0.50 11.86
C GLU A 73 -21.23 1.23 10.76
N LEU A 74 -19.99 0.80 10.47
CA LEU A 74 -19.25 1.39 9.37
C LEU A 74 -19.96 1.17 8.03
N SER A 75 -20.44 -0.06 7.78
CA SER A 75 -21.22 -0.41 6.58
C SER A 75 -22.42 0.50 6.37
N GLU A 76 -23.20 0.74 7.43
CA GLU A 76 -24.38 1.62 7.41
C GLU A 76 -23.98 3.08 7.18
N ARG A 77 -22.95 3.57 7.87
CA ARG A 77 -22.47 4.96 7.74
C ARG A 77 -22.03 5.28 6.32
N ILE A 78 -21.20 4.44 5.71
CA ILE A 78 -20.60 4.73 4.40
C ILE A 78 -21.37 4.11 3.23
N MET A 79 -22.54 3.52 3.48
CA MET A 79 -23.41 2.89 2.48
C MET A 79 -22.69 1.82 1.63
N VAL A 80 -21.82 1.04 2.26
CA VAL A 80 -21.10 -0.07 1.62
C VAL A 80 -21.60 -1.37 2.24
N PRO A 81 -21.95 -2.40 1.44
CA PRO A 81 -22.43 -3.67 1.98
C PRO A 81 -21.47 -4.27 3.02
N LEU A 82 -22.02 -4.84 4.10
CA LEU A 82 -21.24 -5.42 5.19
C LEU A 82 -20.21 -6.45 4.71
N ASP A 83 -20.59 -7.28 3.73
CA ASP A 83 -19.67 -8.27 3.16
C ASP A 83 -18.53 -7.63 2.37
N THR A 84 -18.73 -6.45 1.79
CA THR A 84 -17.65 -5.67 1.17
C THR A 84 -16.68 -5.15 2.22
N ILE A 85 -17.18 -4.59 3.33
CA ILE A 85 -16.33 -4.17 4.46
C ILE A 85 -15.51 -5.35 5.00
N ARG A 86 -16.14 -6.50 5.22
CA ARG A 86 -15.46 -7.73 5.66
C ARG A 86 -14.40 -8.18 4.66
N ASN A 87 -14.72 -8.18 3.37
CA ASN A 87 -13.77 -8.56 2.33
C ASN A 87 -12.57 -7.61 2.26
N TRP A 88 -12.78 -6.31 2.52
CA TRP A 88 -11.68 -5.34 2.64
C TRP A 88 -10.82 -5.62 3.85
N GLU A 89 -11.39 -5.74 5.05
CA GLU A 89 -10.63 -5.96 6.29
C GLU A 89 -9.93 -7.33 6.34
N GLN A 90 -10.38 -8.30 5.53
CA GLN A 90 -9.75 -9.62 5.38
C GLN A 90 -8.71 -9.67 4.24
N GLY A 91 -8.53 -8.60 3.46
CA GLY A 91 -7.60 -8.58 2.33
C GLY A 91 -8.04 -9.41 1.11
N LYS A 92 -9.25 -9.96 1.10
CA LYS A 92 -9.84 -10.67 -0.05
C LYS A 92 -10.08 -9.71 -1.21
N ARG A 93 -10.48 -8.49 -0.88
CA ARG A 93 -10.58 -7.34 -1.80
C ARG A 93 -9.97 -6.13 -1.11
N TYR A 94 -9.83 -5.04 -1.85
CA TYR A 94 -9.36 -3.77 -1.30
C TYR A 94 -10.17 -2.61 -1.90
N PRO A 95 -10.31 -1.50 -1.17
CA PRO A 95 -11.03 -0.33 -1.65
C PRO A 95 -10.29 0.31 -2.85
N THR A 96 -11.06 0.66 -3.89
CA THR A 96 -10.56 1.28 -5.12
C THR A 96 -11.27 2.61 -5.38
N GLY A 97 -10.63 3.47 -6.18
CA GLY A 97 -11.22 4.73 -6.66
C GLY A 97 -11.94 5.54 -5.55
N PRO A 98 -13.25 5.82 -5.70
CA PRO A 98 -14.02 6.59 -4.72
C PRO A 98 -14.00 6.02 -3.30
N ALA A 99 -14.09 4.70 -3.12
CA ALA A 99 -14.09 4.08 -1.80
C ALA A 99 -12.77 4.31 -1.06
N ARG A 100 -11.66 4.28 -1.79
CA ARG A 100 -10.33 4.58 -1.23
C ARG A 100 -10.22 6.04 -0.79
N LEU A 101 -10.74 6.96 -1.61
CA LEU A 101 -10.79 8.37 -1.26
C LEU A 101 -11.63 8.61 -0.01
N LEU A 102 -12.81 8.01 0.06
CA LEU A 102 -13.71 8.12 1.21
C LEU A 102 -13.04 7.68 2.52
N LEU A 103 -12.39 6.50 2.51
CA LEU A 103 -11.63 6.02 3.66
C LEU A 103 -10.48 6.96 4.06
N LYS A 104 -9.79 7.55 3.08
CA LYS A 104 -8.74 8.54 3.34
C LYS A 104 -9.31 9.82 3.99
N ILE A 105 -10.48 10.28 3.56
CA ILE A 105 -11.14 11.43 4.17
C ILE A 105 -11.59 11.07 5.60
N LEU A 106 -12.14 9.88 5.82
CA LEU A 106 -12.51 9.40 7.16
C LEU A 106 -11.31 9.33 8.11
N ASP A 107 -10.13 8.92 7.63
CA ASP A 107 -8.90 8.87 8.44
C ASP A 107 -8.39 10.27 8.82
N LYS A 108 -8.52 11.26 7.92
CA LYS A 108 -7.96 12.60 8.12
C LYS A 108 -8.93 13.60 8.74
N SER A 109 -10.21 13.49 8.43
CA SER A 109 -11.23 14.46 8.77
C SER A 109 -12.61 13.80 8.86
N PRO A 110 -12.80 12.88 9.83
CA PRO A 110 -14.04 12.09 9.91
C PRO A 110 -15.28 12.95 10.09
N LYS A 111 -15.15 14.11 10.75
CA LYS A 111 -16.25 15.07 10.93
C LYS A 111 -16.87 15.51 9.59
N LEU A 112 -16.06 15.70 8.54
CA LEU A 112 -16.56 16.14 7.22
C LEU A 112 -17.47 15.09 6.60
N VAL A 113 -17.14 13.81 6.78
CA VAL A 113 -17.93 12.72 6.22
C VAL A 113 -19.16 12.51 7.10
N LEU A 114 -18.97 12.35 8.41
CA LEU A 114 -20.03 12.07 9.37
C LEU A 114 -21.08 13.19 9.54
N GLN A 115 -20.83 14.39 9.03
CA GLN A 115 -21.83 15.46 8.94
C GLN A 115 -22.75 15.35 7.71
N VAL A 116 -22.28 14.66 6.66
CA VAL A 116 -22.97 14.54 5.38
C VAL A 116 -23.79 13.25 5.29
N ILE A 117 -23.33 12.19 5.95
CA ILE A 117 -23.96 10.86 6.01
C ILE A 117 -24.67 10.58 7.33
#